data_AF-A0A2Z6QH83-F1
#
_entry.id   AF-A0A2Z6QH83-F1
#
_cell.length_a   1.000
_cell.length_b   1.000
_cell.length_c   1.000
_cell.angle_alpha   90.00
_cell.angle_beta   90.00
_cell.angle_gamma   90.00
#
_symmetry.space_group_name_H-M   'P 1'
#
loop_
_entity.id
_entity.type
_entity.pdbx_description
1 polymer ?
#
loop_
_entity_poly.entity_id
_entity_poly.type
_entity_poly.pdbx_seq_one_letter_code
_entity_poly.pdbx_strand_id
1 'polypeptide(L)'
;MPEITIKKAIKYAAKAWDLVQTETIINCWKKTDILSPDTDDDESIVLDLTEYDEVNKIQDLIDQLTPNVYKDPISAKEYIHYDKDETNHQMITDKEIIELMKEPEEELTIKESEITLISNYEALAALNQIITYTEQRSDIINFPNDQIQTVKKLRKLVERKEFNSKQQEIQLKNKKFVVKRIDFFSIIKLHKVYVVIN
;
A
#
# COMPACT_ATOMS: atom_id res chain seq x y z
N MET A 1 40.51 -5.68 -8.08
CA MET A 1 39.74 -4.67 -7.33
C MET A 1 40.49 -4.36 -6.04
N PRO A 2 40.52 -3.12 -5.54
CA PRO A 2 41.18 -2.83 -4.27
C PRO A 2 40.49 -3.58 -3.14
N GLU A 3 41.28 -4.23 -2.28
CA GLU A 3 40.79 -5.02 -1.16
C GLU A 3 40.05 -4.11 -0.14
N ILE A 4 38.76 -4.36 0.04
CA ILE A 4 37.90 -3.67 0.99
C ILE A 4 38.04 -4.38 2.33
N THR A 5 38.74 -3.73 3.26
CA THR A 5 38.76 -4.13 4.67
C THR A 5 37.53 -3.54 5.39
N ILE A 6 37.03 -4.17 6.45
CA ILE A 6 35.93 -3.66 7.30
C ILE A 6 36.11 -2.16 7.65
N LYS A 7 37.32 -1.77 8.07
CA LYS A 7 37.66 -0.38 8.41
C LYS A 7 37.44 0.61 7.24
N LYS A 8 37.68 0.18 6.00
CA LYS A 8 37.44 1.00 4.80
C LYS A 8 35.94 1.05 4.48
N ALA A 9 35.24 -0.09 4.58
CA ALA A 9 33.79 -0.15 4.36
C ALA A 9 33.04 0.79 5.31
N ILE A 10 33.34 0.76 6.61
CA ILE A 10 32.74 1.67 7.60
C ILE A 10 33.00 3.14 7.24
N LYS A 11 34.23 3.48 6.86
CA LYS A 11 34.57 4.84 6.43
C LYS A 11 33.84 5.28 5.17
N TYR A 12 33.59 4.36 4.24
CA TYR A 12 32.83 4.67 3.03
C TYR A 12 31.35 4.82 3.32
N ALA A 13 30.79 3.98 4.18
CA ALA A 13 29.41 4.13 4.64
C ALA A 13 29.19 5.48 5.32
N ALA A 14 30.08 5.87 6.25
CA ALA A 14 30.02 7.18 6.90
C ALA A 14 30.10 8.34 5.89
N LYS A 15 31.07 8.30 4.97
CA LYS A 15 31.19 9.32 3.91
C LYS A 15 29.99 9.37 2.98
N ALA A 16 29.42 8.22 2.63
CA ALA A 16 28.23 8.14 1.80
C ALA A 16 27.02 8.74 2.54
N TRP A 17 26.90 8.47 3.83
CA TRP A 17 25.87 9.04 4.69
C TRP A 17 25.96 10.56 4.78
N ASP A 18 27.16 11.11 4.94
CA ASP A 18 27.38 12.57 4.97
C ASP A 18 26.99 13.27 3.66
N LEU A 19 26.93 12.53 2.55
CA LEU A 19 26.51 13.05 1.24
C LEU A 19 24.99 12.98 1.02
N VAL A 20 24.26 12.28 1.89
CA VAL A 20 22.80 12.19 1.82
C VAL A 20 22.22 13.53 2.23
N GLN A 21 21.52 14.19 1.31
CA GLN A 21 20.84 15.45 1.58
C GLN A 21 19.45 15.19 2.19
N THR A 22 18.96 16.11 3.01
CA THR A 22 17.63 16.04 3.64
C THR A 22 16.53 15.85 2.60
N GLU A 23 16.63 16.49 1.43
CA GLU A 23 15.69 16.34 0.33
C GLU A 23 15.67 14.91 -0.21
N THR A 24 16.81 14.22 -0.21
CA THR A 24 16.89 12.81 -0.62
C THR A 24 16.12 11.94 0.36
N ILE A 25 16.26 12.17 1.66
CA ILE A 25 15.53 11.46 2.72
C ILE A 25 14.03 11.70 2.59
N ILE A 26 13.60 12.96 2.47
CA ILE A 26 12.20 13.35 2.32
C ILE A 26 11.59 12.70 1.08
N ASN A 27 12.28 12.76 -0.07
CA ASN A 27 11.80 12.16 -1.31
C ASN A 27 11.69 10.63 -1.20
N CYS A 28 12.62 9.97 -0.52
CA CYS A 28 12.55 8.54 -0.26
C CYS A 28 11.34 8.18 0.62
N TRP A 29 11.08 8.93 1.68
CA TRP A 29 9.92 8.73 2.55
C TRP A 29 8.59 9.00 1.85
N LYS A 30 8.51 10.07 1.04
CA LYS A 30 7.34 10.33 0.17
C LYS A 30 7.11 9.19 -0.82
N LYS A 31 8.17 8.66 -1.44
CA LYS A 31 8.06 7.57 -2.43
C LYS A 31 7.67 6.23 -1.81
N THR A 32 8.05 6.00 -0.55
CA THR A 32 7.70 4.78 0.21
C THR A 32 6.38 4.90 0.96
N ASP A 33 5.67 6.03 0.81
CA ASP A 33 4.41 6.34 1.49
C ASP A 33 4.53 6.33 3.03
N ILE A 34 5.76 6.50 3.54
CA ILE A 34 6.04 6.67 4.97
C ILE A 34 5.58 8.05 5.43
N LEU A 35 5.72 9.06 4.58
CA LEU A 35 5.15 10.39 4.77
C LEU A 35 3.81 10.48 4.04
N SER A 36 2.76 10.93 4.75
CA SER A 36 1.45 11.18 4.14
C SER A 36 1.52 12.29 3.08
N PRO A 37 0.73 12.21 2.00
CA PRO A 37 0.81 13.13 0.86
C PRO A 37 0.36 14.56 1.15
N ASP A 38 -0.22 14.86 2.32
CA ASP A 38 -0.79 16.18 2.64
C ASP A 38 0.19 17.17 3.33
N THR A 39 1.48 16.83 3.51
CA THR A 39 2.48 17.76 4.06
C THR A 39 3.10 18.65 2.98
N ASP A 40 2.26 19.26 2.15
CA ASP A 40 2.66 20.16 1.05
C ASP A 40 2.69 21.64 1.46
N ASP A 41 2.63 21.96 2.75
CA ASP A 41 2.87 23.33 3.22
C ASP A 41 4.31 23.55 3.67
N ASP A 42 4.91 24.54 3.02
CA ASP A 42 6.23 25.15 3.15
C ASP A 42 6.40 25.89 4.50
N GLU A 43 6.00 25.26 5.59
CA GLU A 43 6.32 25.71 6.94
C GLU A 43 7.15 24.62 7.59
N SER A 44 8.39 24.98 7.91
CA SER A 44 9.37 24.23 8.70
C SER A 44 8.86 22.88 9.17
N ILE A 45 9.52 21.80 8.72
CA ILE A 45 9.63 20.60 9.55
C ILE A 45 10.31 21.07 10.84
N VAL A 46 9.51 21.66 11.73
CA VAL A 46 9.79 21.69 13.14
C VAL A 46 9.75 20.20 13.45
N LEU A 47 10.94 19.60 13.47
CA LEU A 47 11.20 18.43 14.29
C LEU A 47 10.76 18.88 15.69
N ASP A 48 9.46 18.73 15.96
CA ASP A 48 8.89 18.98 17.25
C ASP A 48 9.68 18.06 18.17
N LEU A 49 10.33 18.67 19.15
CA LEU A 49 11.27 18.04 20.07
C LEU A 49 10.54 17.12 21.06
N THR A 50 9.56 16.35 20.59
CA THR A 50 9.09 15.10 21.18
C THR A 50 10.06 13.94 20.91
N GLU A 51 11.15 14.20 20.17
CA GLU A 51 12.25 13.27 19.83
C GLU A 51 12.77 12.46 21.02
N TYR A 52 12.73 13.00 22.25
CA TYR A 52 13.12 12.26 23.45
C TYR A 52 12.23 11.04 23.73
N ASP A 53 10.92 11.14 23.48
CA ASP A 53 9.98 10.04 23.71
C ASP A 53 10.10 8.95 22.64
N GLU A 54 10.47 9.31 21.41
CA GLU A 54 10.69 8.36 20.32
C GLU A 54 12.04 7.64 20.46
N VAL A 55 13.10 8.35 20.80
CA VAL A 55 14.43 7.76 21.07
C VAL A 55 14.34 6.78 22.23
N ASN A 56 13.63 7.13 23.31
CA ASN A 56 13.41 6.22 24.43
C ASN A 56 12.61 4.98 24.02
N LYS A 57 11.56 5.11 23.20
CA LYS A 57 10.80 3.97 22.68
C LYS A 57 11.65 3.06 21.79
N ILE A 58 12.51 3.62 20.95
CA ILE A 58 13.43 2.83 20.12
C ILE A 58 14.42 2.07 21.02
N GLN A 59 14.95 2.71 22.05
CA GLN A 59 15.84 2.05 23.01
C GLN A 59 15.12 0.92 23.77
N ASP A 60 13.89 1.15 24.22
CA ASP A 60 13.07 0.12 24.87
C ASP A 60 12.79 -1.09 23.97
N LEU A 61 12.62 -0.87 22.66
CA LEU A 61 12.44 -1.95 21.67
C LEU A 61 13.74 -2.71 21.42
N ILE A 62 14.88 -2.02 21.35
CA ILE A 62 16.21 -2.65 21.23
C ILE A 62 16.49 -3.51 22.46
N ASP A 63 16.19 -3.00 23.65
CA ASP A 63 16.41 -3.69 24.92
C ASP A 63 15.51 -4.93 25.04
N GLN A 64 14.32 -4.95 24.44
CA GLN A 64 13.46 -6.14 24.33
C GLN A 64 13.99 -7.20 23.36
N LEU A 65 14.72 -6.81 22.31
CA LEU A 65 15.33 -7.72 21.35
C LEU A 65 16.59 -8.39 21.92
N THR A 66 17.33 -7.68 22.77
CA THR A 66 18.64 -8.09 23.27
C THR A 66 18.67 -9.48 23.95
N PRO A 67 17.71 -9.85 24.83
CA PRO A 67 17.66 -11.16 25.47
C PRO A 67 17.28 -12.31 24.52
N ASN A 68 16.55 -12.01 23.44
CA ASN A 68 15.99 -13.02 22.54
C ASN A 68 16.86 -13.29 21.31
N VAL A 69 17.67 -12.30 20.89
CA VAL A 69 18.49 -12.35 19.67
C VAL A 69 19.97 -12.63 19.99
N TYR A 70 20.50 -12.13 21.11
CA TYR A 70 21.93 -12.21 21.44
C TYR A 70 22.18 -13.11 22.65
N LYS A 71 22.04 -14.43 22.45
CA LYS A 71 22.37 -15.39 23.53
C LYS A 71 23.86 -15.45 23.86
N ASP A 72 24.72 -15.13 22.90
CA ASP A 72 26.17 -14.98 23.07
C ASP A 72 26.69 -13.86 22.14
N PRO A 73 26.71 -12.59 22.59
CA PRO A 73 27.25 -11.50 21.78
C PRO A 73 28.76 -11.68 21.61
N ILE A 74 29.23 -11.72 20.36
CA ILE A 74 30.66 -11.75 20.05
C ILE A 74 31.34 -10.48 20.56
N SER A 75 32.52 -10.62 21.14
CA SER A 75 33.29 -9.47 21.62
C SER A 75 33.82 -8.65 20.44
N ALA A 76 34.07 -7.36 20.67
CA ALA A 76 34.68 -6.49 19.63
C ALA A 76 36.04 -7.02 19.13
N LYS A 77 36.77 -7.77 19.97
CA LYS A 77 38.04 -8.41 19.58
C LYS A 77 37.80 -9.62 18.67
N GLU A 78 36.79 -10.43 18.96
CA GLU A 78 36.39 -11.57 18.11
C GLU A 78 35.84 -11.08 16.77
N TYR A 79 35.01 -10.02 16.77
CA TYR A 79 34.47 -9.42 15.55
C TYR A 79 35.55 -8.98 14.55
N ILE A 80 36.65 -8.39 15.03
CA ILE A 80 37.77 -7.95 14.18
C ILE A 80 38.49 -9.13 13.49
N HIS A 81 38.43 -10.33 14.09
CA HIS A 81 39.07 -11.54 13.58
C HIS A 81 38.09 -12.51 12.92
N TYR A 82 36.79 -12.18 12.89
CA TYR A 82 35.74 -13.01 12.32
C TYR A 82 36.05 -13.39 10.86
N ASP A 83 36.45 -12.41 10.04
CA ASP A 83 36.84 -12.62 8.64
C ASP A 83 38.11 -13.48 8.46
N LYS A 84 38.95 -13.65 9.50
CA LYS A 84 40.21 -14.42 9.40
C LYS A 84 40.01 -15.91 9.59
N ASP A 85 39.03 -16.32 10.39
CA ASP A 85 38.77 -17.73 10.69
C ASP A 85 37.76 -18.37 9.71
N GLU A 86 37.07 -17.57 8.91
CA GLU A 86 36.06 -18.04 7.95
C GLU A 86 36.69 -18.38 6.59
N THR A 87 37.54 -19.42 6.54
CA THR A 87 38.08 -19.97 5.27
C THR A 87 37.02 -20.70 4.42
N ASN A 88 35.73 -20.61 4.76
CA ASN A 88 34.62 -21.24 4.04
C ASN A 88 33.55 -20.24 3.58
N HIS A 89 33.98 -19.08 3.07
CA HIS A 89 33.12 -18.38 2.11
C HIS A 89 33.22 -19.09 0.75
N GLN A 90 32.71 -20.32 0.67
CA GLN A 90 32.24 -20.80 -0.61
C GLN A 90 31.09 -19.86 -0.98
N MET A 91 31.36 -18.95 -1.93
CA MET A 91 30.33 -18.05 -2.46
C MET A 91 29.13 -18.91 -2.80
N ILE A 92 27.98 -18.57 -2.20
CA ILE A 92 26.74 -19.23 -2.51
C ILE A 92 26.54 -19.19 -4.03
N THR A 93 26.36 -20.36 -4.62
CA THR A 93 26.23 -20.48 -6.06
C THR A 93 24.83 -20.06 -6.49
N ASP A 94 24.69 -19.58 -7.74
CA ASP A 94 23.39 -19.16 -8.28
C ASP A 94 22.29 -20.23 -8.09
N LYS A 95 22.66 -21.52 -8.09
CA LYS A 95 21.74 -22.63 -7.83
C LYS A 95 21.21 -22.64 -6.40
N GLU A 96 22.07 -22.43 -5.42
CA GLU A 96 21.69 -22.36 -4.00
C GLU A 96 20.88 -21.09 -3.71
N ILE A 97 21.18 -19.98 -4.38
CA ILE A 97 20.36 -18.76 -4.32
C ILE A 97 18.94 -19.04 -4.84
N ILE A 98 18.82 -19.69 -6.00
CA ILE A 98 17.52 -20.04 -6.58
C ILE A 98 16.76 -21.00 -5.65
N GLU A 99 17.44 -21.94 -5.00
CA GLU A 99 16.82 -22.88 -4.07
C GLU A 99 16.34 -22.21 -2.77
N LEU A 100 17.08 -21.23 -2.24
CA LEU A 100 16.63 -20.39 -1.12
C LEU A 100 15.47 -19.46 -1.48
N MET A 101 15.37 -19.05 -2.76
CA MET A 101 14.27 -18.22 -3.26
C MET A 101 13.03 -19.03 -3.64
N LYS A 102 13.13 -20.36 -3.75
CA LYS A 102 11.95 -21.21 -3.84
C LYS A 102 11.32 -21.22 -2.46
N GLU A 103 10.15 -20.59 -2.35
CA GLU A 103 9.28 -20.82 -1.21
C GLU A 103 9.10 -22.33 -1.03
N PRO A 104 9.14 -22.86 0.21
CA PRO A 104 8.73 -24.23 0.41
C PRO A 104 7.34 -24.36 -0.20
N GLU A 105 7.13 -25.37 -1.04
CA GLU A 105 5.80 -25.84 -1.42
C GLU A 105 5.13 -26.46 -0.17
N GLU A 106 5.06 -25.70 0.91
CA GLU A 106 3.97 -25.86 1.83
C GLU A 106 2.76 -25.36 1.06
N GLU A 107 1.95 -26.33 0.62
CA GLU A 107 0.51 -26.13 0.46
C GLU A 107 -0.04 -25.63 1.80
N LEU A 108 0.27 -24.39 2.15
CA LEU A 108 -0.56 -23.62 3.03
C LEU A 108 -1.84 -23.46 2.23
N THR A 109 -2.79 -24.36 2.51
CA THR A 109 -4.21 -24.12 2.35
C THR A 109 -4.60 -22.95 3.27
N ILE A 110 -4.00 -21.79 3.04
CA ILE A 110 -4.63 -20.51 3.30
C ILE A 110 -5.82 -20.57 2.36
N LYS A 111 -6.99 -20.89 2.92
CA LYS A 111 -8.22 -20.39 2.33
C LYS A 111 -8.04 -18.89 2.28
N GLU A 112 -7.49 -18.41 1.17
CA GLU A 112 -7.61 -17.06 0.71
C GLU A 112 -9.11 -16.84 0.71
N SER A 113 -9.63 -16.30 1.80
CA SER A 113 -11.01 -15.85 1.84
C SER A 113 -11.02 -14.76 0.78
N GLU A 114 -11.51 -15.10 -0.41
CA GLU A 114 -11.81 -14.14 -1.46
C GLU A 114 -12.41 -12.93 -0.76
N ILE A 115 -11.67 -11.82 -0.73
CA ILE A 115 -12.20 -10.56 -0.23
C ILE A 115 -13.28 -10.20 -1.23
N THR A 116 -14.52 -10.53 -0.90
CA THR A 116 -15.64 -10.26 -1.76
C THR A 116 -15.77 -8.75 -1.91
N LEU A 117 -15.71 -8.28 -3.16
CA LEU A 117 -15.93 -6.88 -3.48
C LEU A 117 -17.34 -6.48 -3.03
N ILE A 118 -17.42 -5.67 -1.98
CA ILE A 118 -18.69 -5.16 -1.46
C ILE A 118 -19.29 -4.22 -2.51
N SER A 119 -20.56 -4.43 -2.85
CA SER A 119 -21.25 -3.54 -3.78
C SER A 119 -21.48 -2.16 -3.15
N ASN A 120 -21.55 -1.11 -3.96
CA ASN A 120 -21.85 0.22 -3.42
C ASN A 120 -23.22 0.27 -2.71
N TYR A 121 -24.19 -0.57 -3.10
CA TYR A 121 -25.48 -0.66 -2.41
C TYR A 121 -25.33 -1.19 -0.99
N GLU A 122 -24.56 -2.26 -0.81
CA GLU A 122 -24.24 -2.83 0.51
C GLU A 122 -23.44 -1.84 1.37
N ALA A 123 -22.48 -1.14 0.76
CA ALA A 123 -21.72 -0.09 1.44
C ALA A 123 -22.64 1.05 1.92
N LEU A 124 -23.62 1.48 1.10
CA LEU A 124 -24.60 2.50 1.51
C LEU A 124 -25.50 2.02 2.64
N ALA A 125 -25.93 0.75 2.62
CA ALA A 125 -26.74 0.18 3.68
C ALA A 125 -25.98 0.16 5.01
N ALA A 126 -24.71 -0.29 5.00
CA ALA A 126 -23.85 -0.29 6.18
C ALA A 126 -23.58 1.12 6.72
N LEU A 127 -23.27 2.09 5.84
CA LEU A 127 -23.06 3.48 6.25
C LEU A 127 -24.32 4.10 6.89
N ASN A 128 -25.51 3.80 6.35
CA ASN A 128 -26.77 4.25 6.95
C ASN A 128 -27.03 3.62 8.31
N GLN A 129 -26.68 2.35 8.50
CA GLN A 129 -26.78 1.69 9.81
C GLN A 129 -25.86 2.36 10.84
N ILE A 130 -24.61 2.65 10.47
CA ILE A 130 -23.66 3.35 11.36
C ILE A 130 -24.19 4.73 11.74
N ILE A 131 -24.68 5.50 10.77
CA ILE A 131 -25.24 6.83 11.03
C ILE A 131 -26.46 6.73 11.96
N THR A 132 -27.35 5.79 11.69
CA THR A 132 -28.58 5.61 12.48
C THR A 132 -28.26 5.19 13.91
N TYR A 133 -27.35 4.22 14.07
CA TYR A 133 -26.97 3.68 15.37
C TYR A 133 -26.30 4.74 16.25
N THR A 134 -25.38 5.52 15.67
CA THR A 134 -24.68 6.61 16.38
C THR A 134 -25.62 7.75 16.78
N GLU A 135 -26.58 8.11 15.93
CA GLU A 135 -27.60 9.12 16.26
C GLU A 135 -28.54 8.64 17.37
N GLN A 136 -28.98 7.36 17.31
CA GLN A 136 -29.88 6.76 18.28
C GLN A 136 -29.26 6.49 19.65
N ARG A 137 -27.95 6.19 19.69
CA ARG A 137 -27.20 5.85 20.90
C ARG A 137 -26.28 6.98 21.35
N SER A 138 -26.59 8.23 20.99
CA SER A 138 -25.75 9.40 21.31
C SER A 138 -25.59 9.64 22.82
N ASP A 139 -26.47 9.07 23.64
CA ASP A 139 -26.44 9.05 25.10
C ASP A 139 -25.44 8.02 25.68
N ILE A 140 -25.21 6.91 24.97
CA ILE A 140 -24.36 5.79 25.42
C ILE A 140 -23.00 5.80 24.71
N ILE A 141 -22.99 6.23 23.45
CA ILE A 141 -21.83 6.23 22.58
C ILE A 141 -21.50 7.69 22.25
N ASN A 142 -20.43 8.18 22.86
CA ASN A 142 -19.86 9.46 22.53
C ASN A 142 -19.04 9.36 21.24
N PHE A 143 -19.74 9.31 20.11
CA PHE A 143 -19.10 9.33 18.79
C PHE A 143 -18.90 10.79 18.35
N PRO A 144 -17.65 11.25 18.15
CA PRO A 144 -17.37 12.66 17.88
C PRO A 144 -18.10 13.19 16.63
N ASN A 145 -18.57 14.44 16.71
CA ASN A 145 -19.39 15.04 15.64
C ASN A 145 -18.60 15.23 14.33
N ASP A 146 -17.28 15.44 14.40
CA ASP A 146 -16.38 15.47 13.26
C ASP A 146 -16.28 14.09 12.57
N GLN A 147 -16.22 13.01 13.35
CA GLN A 147 -16.15 11.65 12.82
C GLN A 147 -17.46 11.24 12.13
N ILE A 148 -18.62 11.57 12.70
CA ILE A 148 -19.92 11.30 12.03
C ILE A 148 -20.07 12.13 10.76
N GLN A 149 -19.51 13.34 10.70
CA GLN A 149 -19.48 14.14 9.48
C GLN A 149 -18.62 13.49 8.40
N THR A 150 -17.49 12.88 8.77
CA THR A 150 -16.66 12.11 7.84
C THR A 150 -17.42 10.92 7.27
N VAL A 151 -18.15 10.16 8.10
CA VAL A 151 -19.01 9.05 7.65
C VAL A 151 -20.13 9.55 6.70
N LYS A 152 -20.75 10.70 7.02
CA LYS A 152 -21.76 11.34 6.15
C LYS A 152 -21.17 11.80 4.81
N LYS A 153 -19.93 12.30 4.80
CA LYS A 153 -19.20 12.66 3.56
C LYS A 153 -18.92 11.43 2.72
N LEU A 154 -18.45 10.34 3.34
CA LEU A 154 -18.20 9.07 2.65
C LEU A 154 -19.48 8.53 2.01
N ARG A 155 -20.62 8.56 2.72
CA ARG A 155 -21.92 8.17 2.16
C ARG A 155 -22.25 8.94 0.88
N LYS A 156 -22.10 10.26 0.88
CA LYS A 156 -22.32 11.11 -0.30
C LYS A 156 -21.41 10.75 -1.47
N LEU A 157 -20.16 10.36 -1.21
CA LEU A 157 -19.23 9.93 -2.26
C LEU A 157 -19.68 8.61 -2.89
N VAL A 158 -20.10 7.64 -2.08
CA VAL A 158 -20.61 6.36 -2.57
C VAL A 158 -21.92 6.55 -3.34
N GLU A 159 -22.84 7.40 -2.87
CA GLU A 159 -24.06 7.77 -3.59
C GLU A 159 -23.77 8.37 -4.97
N ARG A 160 -22.76 9.25 -5.07
CA ARG A 160 -22.33 9.83 -6.35
C ARG A 160 -21.76 8.77 -7.30
N LYS A 161 -20.94 7.85 -6.78
CA LYS A 161 -20.40 6.74 -7.59
C LYS A 161 -21.52 5.85 -8.13
N GLU A 162 -22.50 5.53 -7.30
CA GLU A 162 -23.69 4.77 -7.71
C GLU A 162 -24.50 5.47 -8.79
N PHE A 163 -24.77 6.76 -8.60
CA PHE A 163 -25.50 7.54 -9.58
C PHE A 163 -24.76 7.56 -10.92
N ASN A 164 -23.45 7.81 -10.91
CA ASN A 164 -22.63 7.84 -12.10
C ASN A 164 -22.58 6.47 -12.81
N SER A 165 -22.46 5.37 -12.05
CA SER A 165 -22.49 4.00 -12.58
C SER A 165 -23.79 3.73 -13.34
N LYS A 166 -24.95 4.06 -12.72
CA LYS A 166 -26.26 3.92 -13.36
C LYS A 166 -26.41 4.77 -14.61
N GLN A 167 -25.89 6.00 -14.62
CA GLN A 167 -25.90 6.85 -15.81
C GLN A 167 -25.06 6.24 -16.94
N GLN A 168 -23.87 5.71 -16.64
CA GLN A 168 -23.04 5.05 -17.64
C GLN A 168 -23.73 3.83 -18.25
N GLU A 169 -24.39 2.99 -17.45
CA GLU A 169 -25.17 1.87 -17.97
C GLU A 169 -26.30 2.29 -18.91
N ILE A 170 -27.04 3.35 -18.55
CA ILE A 170 -28.13 3.89 -19.37
C ILE A 170 -27.59 4.40 -20.71
N GLN A 171 -26.48 5.13 -20.70
CA GLN A 171 -25.82 5.62 -21.92
C GLN A 171 -25.35 4.46 -22.81
N LEU A 172 -24.81 3.38 -22.21
CA LEU A 172 -24.39 2.18 -22.94
C LEU A 172 -25.57 1.45 -23.59
N LYS A 173 -26.69 1.31 -22.86
CA LYS A 173 -27.94 0.71 -23.36
C LYS A 173 -28.52 1.54 -24.52
N ASN A 174 -28.52 2.87 -24.38
CA ASN A 174 -28.99 3.79 -25.43
C ASN A 174 -28.14 3.69 -26.70
N LYS A 175 -26.80 3.68 -26.58
CA LYS A 175 -25.90 3.48 -27.73
C LYS A 175 -26.15 2.14 -28.43
N LYS A 176 -26.29 1.04 -27.68
CA LYS A 176 -26.62 -0.28 -28.26
C LYS A 176 -27.96 -0.28 -28.99
N PHE A 177 -28.96 0.43 -28.46
CA PHE A 177 -30.28 0.53 -29.11
C PHE A 177 -30.22 1.32 -30.43
N VAL A 178 -29.47 2.42 -30.47
CA VAL A 178 -29.27 3.22 -31.69
C VAL A 178 -28.57 2.41 -32.77
N VAL A 179 -27.50 1.67 -32.44
CA VAL A 179 -26.79 0.79 -33.39
C VAL A 179 -27.72 -0.27 -33.97
N LYS A 180 -28.46 -1.01 -33.12
CA LYS A 180 -29.43 -2.01 -33.58
C LYS A 180 -30.50 -1.42 -34.50
N ARG A 181 -30.93 -0.18 -34.24
CA ARG A 181 -31.94 0.50 -35.06
C ARG A 181 -31.38 0.88 -36.44
N ILE A 182 -30.13 1.34 -36.51
CA ILE A 182 -29.44 1.65 -37.77
C ILE A 182 -29.25 0.39 -38.61
N ASP A 183 -28.84 -0.72 -37.99
CA ASP A 183 -28.69 -2.02 -38.67
C ASP A 183 -30.04 -2.50 -39.23
N PHE A 184 -31.10 -2.41 -38.44
CA PHE A 184 -32.45 -2.80 -38.85
C PHE A 184 -32.97 -1.97 -40.04
N PHE A 185 -32.77 -0.64 -40.02
CA PHE A 185 -33.15 0.21 -41.14
C PHE A 185 -32.31 -0.06 -42.40
N SER A 186 -31.03 -0.39 -42.24
CA SER A 186 -30.16 -0.75 -43.36
C SER A 186 -30.61 -2.05 -44.03
N ILE A 187 -31.00 -3.06 -43.24
CA ILE A 187 -31.57 -4.31 -43.73
C ILE A 187 -32.88 -4.07 -44.48
N ILE A 188 -33.79 -3.25 -43.94
CA ILE A 188 -35.05 -2.91 -44.62
C ILE A 188 -34.80 -2.17 -45.93
N LYS A 189 -33.83 -1.25 -45.96
CA LYS A 189 -33.49 -0.48 -47.17
C LYS A 189 -32.91 -1.39 -48.26
N LEU A 190 -32.02 -2.32 -47.89
CA LEU A 190 -31.49 -3.33 -48.81
C LEU A 190 -32.59 -4.26 -49.34
N HIS A 191 -33.52 -4.70 -48.49
CA HIS A 191 -34.65 -5.54 -48.90
C HIS A 191 -35.59 -4.78 -49.86
N LYS A 192 -35.87 -3.50 -49.63
CA LYS A 192 -36.68 -2.69 -50.56
C LYS A 192 -35.98 -2.48 -51.90
N VAL A 193 -34.66 -2.27 -51.90
CA VAL A 193 -33.87 -2.14 -53.14
C VAL A 193 -33.86 -3.46 -53.91
N TYR A 194 -33.70 -4.60 -53.23
CA TYR A 194 -33.73 -5.93 -53.86
C TYR A 194 -35.08 -6.28 -54.50
N VAL A 195 -36.19 -5.86 -53.89
CA VAL A 195 -37.56 -6.09 -54.40
C VAL A 195 -37.93 -5.17 -55.57
N VAL A 196 -37.23 -4.04 -55.76
CA VAL A 196 -37.48 -3.12 -56.88
C VAL A 196 -36.64 -3.45 -58.12
N ILE A 197 -35.57 -4.24 -57.95
CA ILE A 197 -34.63 -4.61 -59.03
C ILE A 197 -34.96 -6.00 -59.63
N ASN A 198 -35.83 -6.79 -58.99
CA ASN A 198 -36.41 -8.03 -59.54
C ASN A 198 -37.90 -7.84 -59.82
#